data_AF-A0A5K1G2W4-F1
#
_entry.id   AF-A0A5K1G2W4-F1
#
_cell.length_a   1.000
_cell.length_b   1.000
_cell.length_c   1.000
_cell.angle_alpha   90.00
_cell.angle_beta   90.00
_cell.angle_gamma   90.00
#
_symmetry.space_group_name_H-M   'P 1'
#
loop_
_entity.id
_entity.type
_entity.pdbx_description
1 polymer ?
#
loop_
_entity_poly.entity_id
_entity_poly.type
_entity_poly.pdbx_seq_one_letter_code
_entity_poly.pdbx_strand_id
1 'polypeptide(L)' 'FNDIINVPFSSEAFVAGLVAFFLDNTLHRGDNTVRKDRGHHFWDRFRSFKTDTRSEEFYSLPFNLNKFFPSV' A
#
# COMPACT_ATOMS: atom_id res chain seq x y z
N PHE A 1 15.54 3.59 -21.47
CA PHE A 1 15.06 4.33 -20.28
C PHE A 1 14.01 5.36 -20.65
N ASN A 2 14.29 6.23 -21.63
CA ASN A 2 13.34 7.25 -22.09
C ASN A 2 12.00 6.65 -22.57
N ASP A 3 12.04 5.59 -23.38
CA ASP A 3 10.82 4.96 -23.91
C ASP A 3 9.99 4.25 -22.84
N ILE A 4 10.64 3.69 -21.82
CA ILE A 4 9.96 3.00 -20.71
C ILE A 4 9.09 4.00 -19.92
N ILE A 5 9.52 5.25 -19.85
CA ILE A 5 8.78 6.33 -19.19
C ILE A 5 7.78 6.95 -20.17
N ASN A 6 8.15 7.20 -21.43
CA ASN A 6 7.26 7.85 -22.39
C ASN A 6 6.02 7.03 -22.74
N VAL A 7 6.12 5.69 -22.77
CA VAL A 7 4.98 4.80 -23.08
C VAL A 7 3.79 5.01 -22.13
N PRO A 8 3.93 4.89 -20.80
CA PRO A 8 2.79 5.13 -19.90
C PRO A 8 2.35 6.59 -19.87
N PHE A 9 3.27 7.56 -19.99
CA PHE A 9 2.93 8.99 -19.99
C PHE A 9 2.30 9.49 -21.31
N SER A 10 2.33 8.69 -22.37
CA SER A 10 1.59 8.97 -23.62
C SER A 10 0.07 8.77 -23.49
N SER A 11 -0.38 8.05 -22.45
CA SER A 11 -1.80 7.82 -22.20
C SER A 11 -2.38 8.92 -21.32
N GLU A 12 -3.29 9.73 -21.88
CA GLU A 12 -3.99 10.79 -21.14
C GLU A 12 -4.75 10.25 -19.94
N ALA A 13 -5.39 9.07 -20.08
CA ALA A 13 -6.11 8.41 -18.99
C ALA A 13 -5.16 8.00 -17.85
N PHE A 14 -3.96 7.51 -18.19
CA PHE A 14 -2.96 7.16 -17.19
C PHE A 14 -2.46 8.39 -16.44
N VAL A 15 -2.14 9.47 -17.16
CA VAL A 15 -1.68 10.73 -16.55
C VAL A 15 -2.78 11.35 -15.68
N ALA A 16 -4.03 11.40 -16.17
CA ALA A 16 -5.16 11.90 -15.39
C ALA A 16 -5.39 11.06 -14.12
N GLY A 17 -5.32 9.72 -14.23
CA GLY A 17 -5.41 8.82 -13.09
C GLY A 17 -4.28 9.01 -12.09
N LEU A 18 -3.05 9.23 -12.56
CA LEU A 18 -1.88 9.50 -11.71
C LEU A 18 -2.03 10.82 -10.95
N VAL A 19 -2.49 11.87 -11.61
CA VAL A 19 -2.74 13.19 -10.99
C VAL A 19 -3.88 13.10 -9.96
N ALA A 20 -4.99 12.43 -10.32
CA ALA A 20 -6.10 12.20 -9.41
C ALA A 20 -5.64 11.42 -8.16
N PHE A 21 -4.86 10.36 -8.34
CA PHE A 21 -4.28 9.59 -7.25
C PHE A 21 -3.38 10.47 -6.36
N PHE A 22 -2.52 11.29 -6.96
CA PHE A 22 -1.62 12.17 -6.20
C PHE A 22 -2.39 13.20 -5.36
N LEU A 23 -3.40 13.85 -5.96
CA LEU A 23 -4.27 14.81 -5.27
C LEU A 23 -5.09 14.14 -4.17
N ASP A 24 -5.59 12.92 -4.41
CA ASP A 24 -6.31 12.16 -3.42
C ASP A 24 -5.41 11.94 -2.19
N ASN A 25 -4.18 11.46 -2.37
CA ASN A 25 -3.25 11.21 -1.26
C ASN A 25 -2.77 12.46 -0.51
N THR A 26 -2.71 13.63 -1.17
CA THR A 26 -2.06 14.83 -0.59
C THR A 26 -3.03 15.87 -0.05
N LEU A 27 -4.19 16.07 -0.67
CA LEU A 27 -5.07 17.22 -0.36
C LEU A 27 -5.86 17.06 0.95
N HIS A 28 -6.24 15.84 1.33
CA HIS A 28 -7.11 15.56 2.49
C HIS A 28 -6.40 14.91 3.68
N ARG A 29 -5.08 15.09 3.80
CA ARG A 29 -4.27 14.44 4.84
C ARG A 29 -4.70 14.79 6.29
N GLY A 30 -5.35 15.93 6.48
CA GLY A 30 -5.80 16.40 7.81
C GLY A 30 -7.21 15.98 8.22
N ASP A 31 -8.01 15.42 7.30
CA ASP A 31 -9.42 15.15 7.56
C ASP A 31 -9.65 13.66 7.89
N ASN A 32 -9.95 13.38 9.17
CA ASN A 32 -10.10 12.01 9.67
C ASN A 32 -11.28 11.26 9.05
N THR A 33 -12.27 11.99 8.54
CA THR A 33 -13.45 11.47 7.84
C THR A 33 -13.06 10.82 6.51
N VAL A 34 -12.26 11.53 5.70
CA VAL A 34 -11.76 11.05 4.40
C VAL A 34 -10.86 9.83 4.55
N ARG A 35 -10.07 9.75 5.63
CA ARG A 35 -9.23 8.57 5.92
C ARG A 35 -10.08 7.30 6.17
N LYS A 36 -11.26 7.46 6.78
CA LYS A 36 -12.17 6.35 7.07
C LYS A 36 -12.85 5.83 5.80
N ASP A 37 -13.32 6.74 4.94
CA ASP A 37 -14.06 6.43 3.72
C ASP A 37 -13.19 5.76 2.64
N ARG A 38 -11.91 6.12 2.55
CA ARG A 38 -10.97 5.49 1.60
C ARG A 38 -10.55 4.07 1.97
N GLY A 39 -11.03 3.54 3.09
CA GLY A 39 -10.67 2.20 3.53
C GLY A 39 -9.21 2.06 3.97
N HIS A 40 -8.48 3.16 4.22
CA HIS A 40 -7.12 3.09 4.77
C HIS A 40 -7.09 2.31 6.09
N HIS A 41 -8.15 2.40 6.89
CA HIS A 41 -8.32 1.63 8.11
C HIS A 41 -8.38 0.09 7.88
N PHE A 42 -8.82 -0.36 6.70
CA PHE A 42 -8.80 -1.78 6.32
C PHE A 42 -7.36 -2.22 6.06
N TRP A 43 -6.60 -1.40 5.32
CA TRP A 43 -5.20 -1.64 4.98
C TRP A 43 -4.23 -1.46 6.17
N ASP A 44 -4.61 -0.68 7.19
CA ASP A 44 -3.80 -0.48 8.40
C ASP A 44 -3.46 -1.82 9.10
N ARG A 45 -4.34 -2.82 9.03
CA ARG A 45 -4.10 -4.18 9.58
C ARG A 45 -3.04 -4.97 8.82
N PHE A 46 -2.85 -4.68 7.53
CA PHE A 46 -1.89 -5.36 6.66
C PHE A 46 -0.57 -4.58 6.49
N ARG A 47 -0.50 -3.35 7.01
CA ARG A 47 0.71 -2.51 6.92
C ARG A 47 1.84 -3.04 7.80
N SER A 48 1.53 -3.66 8.94
CA SER A 48 2.53 -4.14 9.90
C SER A 48 2.33 -5.62 10.19
N PHE A 49 3.43 -6.35 10.09
CA PHE A 49 3.50 -7.79 10.37
C PHE A 49 2.99 -8.16 11.78
N LYS A 50 3.14 -7.27 12.76
CA LYS A 50 2.75 -7.52 14.16
C LYS A 50 1.28 -7.24 14.46
N THR A 51 0.50 -6.72 13.51
CA THR A 51 -0.88 -6.27 13.78
C THR A 51 -1.91 -7.38 13.61
N ASP A 52 -1.59 -8.46 12.89
CA ASP A 52 -2.49 -9.59 12.67
C ASP A 52 -1.89 -10.89 13.24
N THR A 53 -2.59 -11.52 14.18
CA THR A 53 -2.19 -12.78 14.80
C THR A 53 -2.10 -13.93 13.79
N ARG A 54 -2.76 -13.82 12.63
CA ARG A 54 -2.69 -14.81 11.55
C ARG A 54 -1.34 -14.79 10.83
N SER A 55 -0.61 -13.67 10.87
CA SER A 55 0.76 -13.61 10.35
C SER A 55 1.74 -14.38 11.24
N GLU A 56 1.47 -14.54 12.54
CA GLU A 56 2.33 -15.34 13.41
C GLU A 56 2.19 -16.85 13.13
N GLU A 57 0.96 -17.33 12.92
CA GLU A 57 0.69 -18.73 12.59
C GLU A 57 1.21 -19.14 11.20
N PHE A 58 1.15 -18.24 10.22
CA PHE A 58 1.70 -18.52 8.89
C PHE A 58 3.23 -18.68 8.92
N TYR A 59 3.93 -17.97 9.80
CA TYR A 59 5.40 -18.03 9.90
C TYR A 59 5.90 -19.07 10.92
N SER A 60 5.00 -19.68 11.70
CA SER A 60 5.29 -20.81 12.60
C SER A 60 5.10 -22.18 11.95
N LEU A 61 4.65 -22.23 10.68
CA LEU A 61 4.63 -23.44 9.84
C LEU A 61 6.01 -24.12 9.81
N PRO A 62 6.07 -25.45 9.58
CA PRO A 62 7.32 -26.19 9.54
C PRO A 62 8.28 -25.48 8.58
N PHE A 63 9.54 -25.29 9.01
CA PHE A 63 10.61 -24.44 8.46
C PHE A 63 10.88 -23.10 9.17
N ASN A 64 10.04 -22.68 10.13
CA ASN A 64 10.33 -21.53 11.02
C ASN A 64 10.78 -20.27 10.25
N LEU A 65 9.98 -19.90 9.24
CA LEU A 65 10.29 -18.83 8.27
C LEU A 65 10.47 -17.45 8.93
N ASN A 66 9.97 -17.27 10.16
CA ASN A 66 10.23 -16.11 11.01
C ASN A 66 11.75 -15.81 11.15
N LYS A 67 12.62 -16.84 11.12
CA LYS A 67 14.08 -16.67 11.22
C LYS A 67 14.68 -15.93 10.01
N PHE A 68 14.09 -16.09 8.83
CA PHE A 68 14.61 -15.54 7.58
C PHE A 68 13.97 -14.21 7.20
N PHE A 69 12.78 -13.93 7.72
CA PHE A 69 12.05 -12.68 7.49
C PHE A 69 11.72 -12.03 8.84
N PRO A 70 12.74 -11.49 9.55
CA PRO A 70 12.54 -10.82 10.81
C PRO A 70 11.69 -9.56 10.60
N SER A 71 10.61 -9.43 11.39
CA SER A 71 9.58 -8.40 11.25
C SER A 71 9.91 -7.08 11.95
N VAL A 72 11.19 -6.70 11.94
CA VAL A 72 11.68 -5.43 12.53
C VAL A 72 11.41 -4.24 11.63
#